data_AF-M1EDN7-F1
#
_entry.id   AF-M1EDN7-F1
#
_cell.length_a   1.000
_cell.length_b   1.000
_cell.length_c   1.000
_cell.angle_alpha   90.00
_cell.angle_beta   90.00
_cell.angle_gamma   90.00
#
_symmetry.space_group_name_H-M   'P 1'
#
loop_
_entity.id
_entity.type
_entity.pdbx_description
1 polymer ?
#
loop_
_entity_poly.entity_id
_entity_poly.type
_entity_poly.pdbx_seq_one_letter_code
_entity_poly.pdbx_strand_id
1 'polypeptide(L)'
;KQSSQRGLTARERFQNLDKKASSDGSVASGAGLDSLHKNSVSQISVLSGGKAKCSQFCTTGMDGGMSIWDVKSLESALKDLKI
;
A
#
# COMPACT_ATOMS: atom_id res chain seq x y z
N LYS A 1 11.71 -48.39 -17.65
CA LYS A 1 12.41 -47.23 -17.06
C LYS A 1 11.36 -46.14 -16.83
N GLN A 2 10.69 -46.16 -15.68
CA GLN A 2 9.62 -45.24 -15.33
C GLN A 2 10.24 -43.88 -15.02
N SER A 3 9.91 -42.84 -15.78
CA SER A 3 10.39 -41.49 -15.55
C SER A 3 9.87 -41.01 -14.21
N SER A 4 10.76 -40.89 -13.23
CA SER A 4 10.48 -40.21 -11.98
C SER A 4 10.07 -38.78 -12.33
N GLN A 5 8.78 -38.50 -12.24
CA GLN A 5 8.26 -37.14 -12.17
C GLN A 5 8.86 -36.57 -10.89
N ARG A 6 10.04 -35.94 -10.99
CA ARG A 6 10.71 -35.23 -9.89
C ARG A 6 9.82 -34.05 -9.56
N GLY A 7 8.79 -34.31 -8.75
CA GLY A 7 8.01 -33.27 -8.12
C GLY A 7 8.96 -32.42 -7.31
N LEU A 8 8.87 -31.09 -7.47
CA LEU A 8 9.62 -30.13 -6.68
C LEU A 8 9.54 -30.53 -5.21
N THR A 9 10.70 -30.85 -4.64
CA THR A 9 10.83 -31.24 -3.23
C THR A 9 10.30 -30.13 -2.35
N ALA A 10 9.85 -30.45 -1.13
CA ALA A 10 9.46 -29.43 -0.16
C ALA A 10 10.58 -28.38 0.03
N ARG A 11 11.84 -28.81 0.00
CA ARG A 11 13.00 -27.90 0.05
C ARG A 11 13.05 -26.94 -1.14
N GLU A 12 12.87 -27.42 -2.37
CA GLU A 12 12.85 -26.56 -3.57
C GLU A 12 11.63 -25.62 -3.56
N ARG A 13 10.49 -26.07 -3.04
CA ARG A 13 9.30 -25.21 -2.85
C ARG A 13 9.59 -24.07 -1.88
N PHE A 14 10.18 -24.36 -0.73
CA PHE A 14 10.50 -23.37 0.29
C PHE A 14 11.62 -22.42 -0.19
N GLN A 15 12.64 -22.93 -0.88
CA GLN A 15 13.68 -22.10 -1.49
C GLN A 15 13.12 -21.18 -2.58
N ASN A 16 12.18 -21.65 -3.40
CA ASN A 16 11.53 -20.81 -4.40
C ASN A 16 10.62 -19.76 -3.77
N LEU A 17 9.95 -20.07 -2.66
CA LEU A 17 9.16 -19.11 -1.88
C LEU A 17 10.05 -18.03 -1.26
N ASP A 18 11.15 -18.43 -0.63
CA ASP A 18 12.12 -17.51 -0.01
C ASP A 18 12.79 -16.59 -1.04
N LYS A 19 13.13 -17.14 -2.21
CA LYS A 19 13.70 -16.39 -3.33
C LYS A 19 12.69 -15.41 -3.93
N LYS A 20 11.42 -15.79 -4.05
CA LYS A 20 10.34 -14.88 -4.48
C LYS A 20 10.08 -13.79 -3.45
N ALA A 21 10.05 -14.11 -2.16
CA ALA A 21 9.87 -13.13 -1.09
C ALA A 21 11.01 -12.10 -1.03
N SER A 22 12.25 -12.52 -1.32
CA SER A 22 13.40 -11.61 -1.39
C SER A 22 13.45 -10.77 -2.69
N SER A 23 12.79 -11.22 -3.76
CA SER A 23 12.77 -10.54 -5.06
C SER A 23 11.55 -9.62 -5.26
N ASP A 24 10.56 -9.69 -4.36
CA ASP A 24 9.36 -8.83 -4.42
C ASP A 24 9.56 -7.47 -3.75
N GLY A 25 10.80 -7.14 -3.35
CA GLY A 25 11.17 -5.80 -2.92
C GLY A 25 11.27 -4.77 -4.06
N SER A 26 11.08 -5.16 -5.33
CA SER A 26 11.29 -4.21 -6.44
C SER A 26 10.50 -4.44 -7.74
N VAL A 27 9.53 -5.36 -7.83
CA VAL A 27 8.75 -5.53 -9.09
C VAL A 27 7.28 -6.00 -9.00
N ALA A 28 6.60 -5.95 -7.84
CA ALA A 28 5.13 -5.99 -7.78
C ALA A 28 4.46 -4.61 -7.92
N SER A 29 5.11 -3.67 -8.61
CA SER A 29 4.51 -2.41 -9.09
C SER A 29 3.47 -2.62 -10.21
N GLY A 30 2.75 -3.75 -10.20
CA GLY A 30 1.72 -4.09 -11.20
C GLY A 30 0.52 -4.88 -10.65
N ALA A 31 0.50 -5.19 -9.34
CA ALA A 31 -0.66 -5.82 -8.67
C ALA A 31 -1.08 -5.07 -7.38
N GLY A 32 -0.40 -3.98 -7.04
CA GLY A 32 -0.75 -3.11 -5.92
C GLY A 32 -1.64 -1.97 -6.39
N LEU A 33 -2.65 -1.62 -5.58
CA LEU A 33 -3.44 -0.40 -5.81
C LEU A 33 -2.53 0.83 -5.76
N ASP A 34 -2.73 1.79 -6.65
CA ASP A 34 -1.94 3.05 -6.69
C ASP A 34 -2.32 4.04 -5.57
N SER A 35 -3.25 3.65 -4.69
CA SER A 35 -3.58 4.38 -3.47
C SER A 35 -2.61 4.08 -2.33
N LEU A 36 -2.39 5.04 -1.43
CA LEU A 36 -1.59 4.82 -0.22
C LEU A 36 -2.16 3.68 0.62
N HIS A 37 -3.47 3.70 0.87
CA HIS A 37 -4.19 2.60 1.50
C HIS A 37 -4.39 1.43 0.53
N LYS A 38 -4.22 0.20 1.00
CA LYS A 38 -4.39 -1.04 0.22
C LYS A 38 -5.71 -1.75 0.50
N ASN A 39 -6.60 -1.11 1.24
CA ASN A 39 -7.97 -1.53 1.49
C ASN A 39 -8.85 -0.29 1.73
N SER A 40 -10.12 -0.49 2.03
CA SER A 40 -11.09 0.57 2.25
C SER A 40 -10.70 1.49 3.41
N VAL A 41 -10.80 2.79 3.19
CA VAL A 41 -10.72 3.80 4.27
C VAL A 41 -12.04 3.75 5.04
N SER A 42 -11.96 3.52 6.36
CA SER A 42 -13.14 3.41 7.22
C SER A 42 -13.42 4.69 8.02
N GLN A 43 -12.43 5.57 8.18
CA GLN A 43 -12.57 6.80 8.94
C GLN A 43 -11.71 7.93 8.38
N ILE A 44 -12.22 9.16 8.48
CA ILE A 44 -11.51 10.42 8.27
C ILE A 44 -11.75 11.34 9.46
N SER A 45 -10.70 12.07 9.90
CA SER A 45 -10.83 13.04 10.98
C SER A 45 -9.94 14.26 10.75
N VAL A 46 -10.44 15.44 11.13
CA VAL A 46 -9.63 16.66 11.14
C VAL A 46 -8.65 16.59 12.32
N LEU A 47 -7.39 16.88 12.06
CA LEU A 47 -6.34 16.98 13.08
C LEU A 47 -6.06 18.42 13.48
N SER A 48 -6.04 19.35 12.52
CA SER A 48 -5.74 20.76 12.77
C SER A 48 -6.57 21.70 11.88
N GLY A 49 -6.80 22.93 12.36
CA GLY A 49 -7.55 23.97 11.65
C GLY A 49 -9.09 23.87 11.76
N GLY A 50 -9.61 22.75 12.29
CA GLY A 50 -11.04 22.53 12.47
C GLY A 50 -11.80 22.38 11.15
N LYS A 51 -13.12 22.20 11.23
CA LYS A 51 -13.95 21.92 10.04
C LYS A 51 -14.11 23.11 9.09
N ALA A 52 -13.95 24.34 9.60
CA ALA A 52 -14.08 25.55 8.81
C ALA A 52 -12.84 25.84 7.95
N LYS A 53 -11.65 25.48 8.44
CA LYS A 53 -10.38 25.73 7.76
C LYS A 53 -9.36 24.63 8.08
N CYS A 54 -9.66 23.42 7.65
CA CYS A 54 -8.82 22.25 7.89
C CYS A 54 -7.43 22.46 7.28
N SER A 55 -6.37 22.32 8.08
CA SER A 55 -4.98 22.36 7.62
C SER A 55 -4.37 20.96 7.52
N GLN A 56 -4.79 20.05 8.40
CA GLN A 56 -4.39 18.65 8.35
C GLN A 56 -5.54 17.74 8.76
N PHE A 57 -5.62 16.58 8.12
CA PHE A 57 -6.56 15.52 8.43
C PHE A 57 -5.87 14.17 8.40
N CYS A 58 -6.47 13.15 9.01
CA CYS A 58 -6.01 11.78 8.90
C CYS A 58 -7.08 10.85 8.34
N THR A 59 -6.62 9.77 7.71
CA THR A 59 -7.44 8.64 7.27
C THR A 59 -6.99 7.38 7.99
N THR A 60 -7.94 6.52 8.36
CA THR A 60 -7.66 5.18 8.90
C THR A 60 -8.34 4.15 8.02
N GLY A 61 -7.59 3.14 7.59
CA GLY A 61 -8.07 2.10 6.70
C GLY A 61 -8.22 0.74 7.36
N MET A 62 -9.01 -0.12 6.73
CA MET A 62 -9.13 -1.55 7.07
C MET A 62 -7.84 -2.33 6.78
N ASP A 63 -6.87 -1.70 6.10
CA ASP A 63 -5.51 -2.19 5.95
C ASP A 63 -4.66 -2.00 7.23
N GLY A 64 -5.24 -1.43 8.29
CA GLY A 64 -4.55 -1.11 9.55
C GLY A 64 -3.67 0.14 9.44
N GLY A 65 -3.64 0.79 8.27
CA GLY A 65 -2.87 2.00 8.04
C GLY A 65 -3.56 3.23 8.63
N MET A 66 -2.76 4.17 9.12
CA MET A 66 -3.18 5.55 9.38
C MET A 66 -2.27 6.50 8.62
N SER A 67 -2.86 7.45 7.90
CA SER A 67 -2.13 8.41 7.08
C SER A 67 -2.54 9.83 7.44
N ILE A 68 -1.55 10.72 7.54
CA ILE A 68 -1.74 12.14 7.82
C ILE A 68 -1.55 12.91 6.51
N TRP A 69 -2.48 13.80 6.23
CA TRP A 69 -2.53 14.60 5.03
C TRP A 69 -2.41 16.07 5.40
N ASP A 70 -1.47 16.76 4.76
CA ASP A 70 -1.29 18.20 4.88
C ASP A 70 -1.89 18.91 3.66
N VAL A 71 -2.86 19.79 3.90
CA VAL A 71 -3.64 20.42 2.84
C VAL A 71 -2.77 21.30 1.94
N LYS A 72 -1.84 22.06 2.53
CA LYS A 72 -0.94 22.95 1.77
C LYS A 72 0.01 22.16 0.87
N SER A 73 0.49 21.01 1.34
CA SER A 73 1.33 20.10 0.57
C SER A 73 0.55 19.50 -0.62
N LEU A 74 -0.72 19.16 -0.41
CA LEU A 74 -1.60 18.68 -1.48
C LEU A 74 -1.86 19.76 -2.53
N GLU A 75 -2.18 20.99 -2.12
CA GLU A 75 -2.33 22.14 -3.04
C GLU A 75 -1.05 22.39 -3.86
N SER A 76 0.11 22.27 -3.22
CA SER A 76 1.40 22.48 -3.89
C SER A 76 1.73 21.40 -4.92
N ALA A 77 1.32 20.14 -4.66
CA ALA A 77 1.55 19.01 -5.55
C ALA A 77 0.54 18.94 -6.70
N LEU A 78 -0.66 19.51 -6.52
CA LEU A 78 -1.78 19.40 -7.45
C LEU A 78 -2.14 20.80 -7.96
N LYS A 79 -1.52 21.19 -9.07
CA LYS A 79 -1.58 22.54 -9.67
C LYS A 79 -3.01 23.11 -9.86
N ASP A 80 -4.00 22.26 -10.06
CA ASP A 80 -5.40 22.64 -10.32
C ASP A 80 -6.38 22.17 -9.22
N LEU A 81 -5.87 21.90 -8.01
CA LEU A 81 -6.69 21.53 -6.87
C LEU A 81 -7.50 22.74 -6.39
N LYS A 82 -8.82 22.56 -6.23
CA LYS A 82 -9.73 23.55 -5.62
C LYS A 82 -10.24 23.00 -4.30
N ILE A 83 -10.16 23.83 -3.25
CA ILE A 83 -10.58 23.50 -1.88
C ILE A 83 -11.70 24.43 -1.44
#